data_AF-A0AAQ4DP34-F1
#
_entry.id   AF-A0AAQ4DP34-F1
#
_cell.length_a   1.000
_cell.length_b   1.000
_cell.length_c   1.000
_cell.angle_alpha   90.00
_cell.angle_beta   90.00
_cell.angle_gamma   90.00
#
_symmetry.space_group_name_H-M   'P 1'
#
loop_
_entity.id
_entity.type
_entity.pdbx_description
1 polymer ?
#
loop_
_entity_poly.entity_id
_entity_poly.type
_entity_poly.pdbx_seq_one_letter_code
_entity_poly.pdbx_strand_id
1 'polypeptide(L)'
;MSFHLRPVCGVLSRASARGYCVPRRPSNARSIHSDSSSLYVHWPYCEKRCTYCNFNKYISRSVDHSAMTECLIRELATVIRSSGISAITTVFFGGGTPSLMRPQDMERVLQAVAALTTTPVAEVTVECNPTAAAKDRLRCTIPMPTVRPPPPTTF
;
A
#
# COMPACT_ATOMS: atom_id res chain seq x y z
N MET A 1 25.28 -17.68 -38.58
CA MET A 1 24.41 -18.87 -38.51
C MET A 1 23.99 -19.06 -37.07
N SER A 2 22.75 -19.22 -36.65
CA SER A 2 21.43 -18.81 -37.11
C SER A 2 20.55 -18.91 -35.85
N PHE A 3 19.64 -17.95 -35.70
CA PHE A 3 18.64 -17.85 -34.64
C PHE A 3 17.80 -19.13 -34.50
N HIS A 4 17.29 -19.43 -33.29
CA HIS A 4 15.87 -19.73 -33.11
C HIS A 4 15.39 -19.51 -31.67
N LEU A 5 14.72 -18.37 -31.46
CA LEU A 5 13.65 -18.21 -30.47
C LEU A 5 12.41 -18.89 -31.01
N ARG A 6 11.65 -19.63 -30.18
CA ARG A 6 10.19 -19.65 -30.26
C ARG A 6 9.52 -19.94 -28.90
N PRO A 7 8.31 -19.38 -28.69
CA PRO A 7 7.61 -19.29 -27.42
C PRO A 7 6.72 -20.52 -27.17
N VAL A 8 6.28 -20.73 -25.92
CA VAL A 8 5.13 -21.59 -25.64
C VAL A 8 4.09 -20.80 -24.86
N CYS A 9 3.24 -20.11 -25.62
CA CYS A 9 1.84 -19.98 -25.28
C CYS A 9 1.23 -21.38 -25.47
N GLY A 10 0.69 -21.95 -24.40
CA GLY A 10 0.19 -23.33 -24.41
C GLY A 10 -0.69 -23.60 -23.21
N VAL A 11 -1.85 -22.96 -23.20
CA VAL A 11 -2.99 -23.34 -22.36
C VAL A 11 -3.29 -24.82 -22.58
N LEU A 12 -2.98 -25.67 -21.60
CA LEU A 12 -3.56 -27.00 -21.50
C LEU A 12 -4.22 -27.17 -20.14
N SER A 13 -5.51 -26.84 -20.18
CA SER A 13 -6.54 -27.26 -19.26
C SER A 13 -6.49 -28.77 -19.02
N ARG A 14 -6.37 -29.17 -17.75
CA ARG A 14 -7.00 -30.39 -17.24
C ARG A 14 -7.65 -30.09 -15.91
N ALA A 15 -8.97 -29.93 -15.96
CA ALA A 15 -9.85 -29.87 -14.81
C ALA A 15 -9.87 -31.21 -14.07
N SER A 16 -9.78 -31.16 -12.74
CA SER A 16 -10.23 -32.23 -11.84
C SER A 16 -11.19 -31.63 -10.82
N ALA A 17 -12.20 -32.41 -10.47
CA ALA A 17 -13.53 -32.00 -10.07
C ALA A 17 -13.66 -31.47 -8.62
N ARG A 18 -14.69 -30.62 -8.44
CA ARG A 18 -15.17 -29.94 -7.22
C ARG A 18 -14.59 -28.56 -6.95
N GLY A 19 -14.82 -27.66 -7.90
CA GLY A 19 -14.92 -26.23 -7.64
C GLY A 19 -15.99 -25.69 -8.56
N TYR A 20 -16.94 -24.92 -8.04
CA TYR A 20 -17.81 -24.13 -8.90
C TYR A 20 -16.89 -23.20 -9.70
N CYS A 21 -16.70 -23.50 -10.98
CA CYS A 21 -16.06 -22.60 -11.91
C CYS A 21 -17.02 -21.43 -12.05
N VAL A 22 -16.82 -20.37 -11.26
CA VAL A 22 -17.50 -19.10 -11.48
C VAL A 22 -17.03 -18.65 -12.86
N PRO A 23 -17.90 -18.63 -13.87
CA PRO A 23 -17.50 -18.13 -15.18
C PRO A 23 -16.96 -16.72 -14.97
N ARG A 24 -15.70 -16.48 -15.36
CA ARG A 24 -15.18 -15.12 -15.42
C ARG A 24 -16.12 -14.37 -16.36
N ARG A 25 -16.95 -13.49 -15.79
CA ARG A 25 -17.77 -12.57 -16.59
C ARG A 25 -16.82 -11.91 -17.58
N PRO A 26 -17.15 -11.87 -18.89
CA PRO A 26 -16.42 -11.00 -19.80
C PRO A 26 -16.57 -9.59 -19.21
N SER A 27 -15.46 -9.04 -18.73
CA SER A 27 -15.45 -7.71 -18.16
C SER A 27 -15.60 -6.74 -19.31
N ASN A 28 -16.84 -6.47 -19.72
CA ASN A 28 -17.21 -5.20 -20.36
C ASN A 28 -17.15 -4.08 -19.31
N ALA A 29 -16.11 -4.10 -18.47
CA ALA A 29 -15.79 -3.04 -17.53
C ALA A 29 -15.16 -1.94 -18.37
N ARG A 30 -15.99 -0.96 -18.74
CA ARG A 30 -15.54 0.37 -19.12
C ARG A 30 -14.43 0.75 -18.13
N SER A 31 -13.20 0.90 -18.62
CA SER A 31 -12.03 1.16 -17.79
C SER A 31 -12.30 2.43 -16.98
N ILE A 32 -12.56 2.27 -15.69
CA ILE A 32 -12.52 3.38 -14.73
C ILE A 32 -11.04 3.59 -14.42
N HIS A 33 -10.23 3.96 -15.42
CA HIS A 33 -8.88 4.44 -15.15
C HIS A 33 -9.01 5.89 -14.72
N SER A 34 -9.26 6.05 -13.43
CA SER A 34 -8.88 7.27 -12.74
C SER A 34 -7.38 7.16 -12.48
N ASP A 35 -6.61 8.06 -13.07
CA ASP A 35 -5.16 8.18 -12.81
C ASP A 35 -4.86 8.47 -11.32
N SER A 36 -5.87 8.94 -10.58
CA SER A 36 -5.81 9.28 -9.16
C SER A 36 -6.52 8.26 -8.26
N SER A 37 -5.96 7.99 -7.08
CA SER A 37 -6.51 7.08 -6.08
C SER A 37 -6.20 7.51 -4.64
N SER A 38 -6.79 6.78 -3.69
CA SER A 38 -6.51 6.91 -2.25
C SER A 38 -5.77 5.67 -1.75
N LEU A 39 -4.78 5.85 -0.88
CA LEU A 39 -3.96 4.77 -0.34
C LEU A 39 -4.38 4.43 1.10
N TYR A 40 -4.74 3.17 1.33
CA TYR A 40 -4.88 2.61 2.67
C TYR A 40 -3.64 1.80 3.03
N VAL A 41 -2.95 2.20 4.10
CA VAL A 41 -1.77 1.50 4.63
C VAL A 41 -2.18 0.72 5.87
N HIS A 42 -2.12 -0.61 5.77
CA HIS A 42 -2.47 -1.49 6.88
C HIS A 42 -1.26 -1.73 7.80
N TRP A 43 -1.32 -1.24 9.03
CA TRP A 43 -0.36 -1.57 10.09
C TRP A 43 -0.94 -2.69 10.96
N PRO A 44 -0.39 -3.92 10.93
CA PRO A 44 -1.09 -5.06 11.49
C PRO A 44 -0.81 -5.29 12.98
N TYR A 45 -0.08 -4.42 13.69
CA TYR A 45 0.33 -4.69 15.07
C TYR A 45 -0.45 -3.87 16.11
N CYS A 46 -0.78 -4.53 17.21
CA CYS A 46 -1.32 -3.93 18.43
C CYS A 46 -0.46 -4.29 19.64
N GLU A 47 -0.47 -3.43 20.66
CA GLU A 47 0.18 -3.69 21.95
C GLU A 47 -0.53 -4.81 22.73
N LYS A 48 -1.87 -4.83 22.69
CA LYS A 48 -2.71 -5.82 23.38
C LYS A 48 -3.95 -6.17 22.56
N ARG A 49 -4.51 -7.35 22.82
CA ARG A 49 -5.77 -7.80 22.20
C ARG A 49 -6.97 -7.27 22.98
N CYS A 50 -7.78 -6.42 22.35
CA CYS A 50 -9.07 -6.03 22.91
C CYS A 50 -10.10 -7.15 22.73
N THR A 51 -10.92 -7.40 23.75
CA THR A 51 -11.94 -8.46 23.76
C THR A 51 -13.03 -8.28 22.69
N TYR A 52 -13.28 -7.03 22.30
CA TYR A 52 -14.30 -6.67 21.31
C TYR A 52 -13.75 -6.57 19.87
N CYS A 53 -12.43 -6.64 19.67
CA CYS A 53 -11.86 -6.22 18.40
C CYS A 53 -11.76 -7.39 17.39
N ASN A 54 -12.51 -7.30 16.29
CA ASN A 54 -12.52 -8.27 15.20
C ASN A 54 -11.62 -7.89 13.99
N PHE A 55 -10.86 -6.79 14.07
CA PHE A 55 -9.90 -6.44 13.00
C PHE A 55 -8.73 -7.43 12.91
N ASN A 56 -8.20 -7.60 11.70
CA ASN A 56 -6.97 -8.37 11.48
C ASN A 56 -5.79 -7.63 12.13
N LYS A 57 -5.18 -8.27 13.13
CA LYS A 57 -4.08 -7.71 13.92
C LYS A 57 -3.31 -8.79 14.65
N TYR A 58 -2.05 -8.52 14.89
CA TYR A 58 -1.10 -9.36 15.60
C TYR A 58 -0.63 -8.66 16.88
N ILE A 59 -0.39 -9.45 17.92
CA ILE A 59 0.26 -9.00 19.13
C ILE A 59 1.68 -9.53 19.09
N SER A 60 2.66 -8.64 19.03
CA SER A 60 4.08 -9.00 19.08
C SER A 60 4.77 -8.24 20.19
N ARG A 61 5.65 -8.94 20.94
CA ARG A 61 6.48 -8.32 21.98
C ARG A 61 7.58 -7.45 21.39
N SER A 62 8.04 -7.79 20.20
CA SER A 62 9.02 -7.03 19.43
C SER A 62 8.53 -6.94 17.98
N VAL A 63 8.39 -5.72 17.49
CA VAL A 63 8.07 -5.46 16.09
C VAL A 63 9.36 -4.99 15.42
N ASP A 64 9.80 -5.70 14.39
CA ASP A 64 10.79 -5.16 13.48
C ASP A 64 10.11 -4.14 12.57
N HIS A 65 10.06 -2.90 13.05
CA HIS A 65 9.46 -1.80 12.34
C HIS A 65 10.13 -1.55 10.98
N SER A 66 11.45 -1.75 10.87
CA SER A 66 12.15 -1.47 9.61
C SER A 66 11.81 -2.52 8.55
N ALA A 67 11.79 -3.80 8.93
CA ALA A 67 11.38 -4.88 8.03
C ALA A 67 9.93 -4.72 7.58
N MET A 68 9.01 -4.36 8.49
CA MET A 68 7.61 -4.12 8.13
C MET A 68 7.47 -2.93 7.16
N THR A 69 8.14 -1.81 7.43
CA THR A 69 8.13 -0.63 6.54
C THR A 69 8.67 -0.95 5.15
N GLU A 70 9.75 -1.72 5.08
CA GLU A 70 10.32 -2.17 3.81
C GLU A 70 9.34 -3.04 3.01
N CYS A 71 8.63 -3.94 3.69
CA CYS A 71 7.57 -4.74 3.06
C CYS A 71 6.44 -3.86 2.51
N LEU A 72 5.96 -2.86 3.27
CA LEU A 72 4.93 -1.92 2.82
C LEU A 72 5.36 -1.14 1.58
N ILE A 73 6.60 -0.64 1.57
CA ILE A 73 7.14 0.13 0.45
C ILE A 73 7.27 -0.75 -0.81
N ARG A 74 7.73 -2.00 -0.67
CA ARG A 74 7.82 -2.95 -1.78
C ARG A 74 6.45 -3.31 -2.36
N GLU A 75 5.47 -3.51 -1.49
CA GLU A 75 4.09 -3.77 -1.89
C GLU A 75 3.50 -2.57 -2.63
N LEU A 76 3.65 -1.35 -2.08
CA LEU A 76 3.23 -0.10 -2.71
C LEU A 76 3.81 0.04 -4.12
N ALA A 77 5.11 -0.17 -4.29
CA ALA A 77 5.78 -0.09 -5.58
C ALA A 77 5.30 -1.16 -6.58
N THR A 78 4.83 -2.31 -6.09
CA THR A 78 4.24 -3.37 -6.91
C THR A 78 2.82 -3.01 -7.35
N VAL A 79 2.01 -2.48 -6.42
CA VAL A 79 0.63 -2.07 -6.67
C VAL A 79 0.58 -0.90 -7.65
N ILE A 80 1.35 0.17 -7.43
CA ILE A 80 1.39 1.34 -8.33
C ILE A 80 1.76 0.92 -9.75
N ARG A 81 2.83 0.12 -9.90
CA ARG A 81 3.33 -0.32 -11.22
C ARG A 81 2.33 -1.20 -11.98
N SER A 82 1.56 -2.02 -11.27
CA SER A 82 0.61 -2.97 -11.89
C SER A 82 -0.77 -2.37 -12.12
N SER A 83 -1.15 -1.33 -11.39
CA SER A 83 -2.48 -0.70 -11.45
C SER A 83 -2.56 0.48 -12.42
N GLY A 84 -1.44 1.08 -12.80
CA GLY A 84 -1.41 2.29 -13.64
C GLY A 84 -1.82 3.57 -12.88
N ILE A 85 -1.97 3.51 -11.56
CA ILE A 85 -2.21 4.70 -10.73
C ILE A 85 -0.99 5.61 -10.81
N SER A 86 -1.20 6.88 -11.14
CA SER A 86 -0.12 7.88 -11.22
C SER A 86 -0.22 8.95 -10.14
N ALA A 87 -1.37 9.11 -9.50
CA ALA A 87 -1.62 10.10 -8.45
C ALA A 87 -2.23 9.46 -7.19
N ILE A 88 -1.73 9.86 -6.02
CA ILE A 88 -2.30 9.52 -4.70
C ILE A 88 -2.47 10.82 -3.93
N THR A 89 -3.73 11.21 -3.65
CA THR A 89 -4.03 12.47 -2.96
C THR A 89 -4.29 12.29 -1.48
N THR A 90 -4.71 11.11 -1.05
CA THR A 90 -5.07 10.82 0.34
C THR A 90 -4.41 9.54 0.80
N VAL A 91 -3.80 9.57 1.99
CA VAL A 91 -3.20 8.39 2.64
C VAL A 91 -3.86 8.16 4.00
N PHE A 92 -4.37 6.96 4.23
CA PHE A 92 -4.97 6.56 5.49
C PHE A 92 -4.17 5.41 6.12
N PHE A 93 -3.66 5.61 7.33
CA PHE A 93 -3.03 4.56 8.11
C PHE A 93 -4.04 3.94 9.08
N GLY A 94 -4.31 2.64 8.93
CA GLY A 94 -5.29 1.92 9.74
C GLY A 94 -4.88 0.48 10.10
N GLY A 95 -5.77 -0.24 10.76
CA GLY A 95 -5.67 -1.69 10.96
C GLY A 95 -5.57 -2.10 12.42
N GLY A 96 -4.37 -2.42 12.87
CA GLY A 96 -4.05 -2.70 14.26
C GLY A 96 -4.03 -1.40 15.08
N THR A 97 -2.84 -0.87 15.34
CA THR A 97 -2.67 0.42 16.00
C THR A 97 -1.53 1.19 15.33
N PRO A 98 -1.79 1.86 14.19
CA PRO A 98 -0.74 2.57 13.43
C PRO A 98 -0.11 3.71 14.22
N SER A 99 -0.77 4.26 15.25
CA SER A 99 -0.13 5.20 16.19
C SER A 99 1.04 4.61 17.00
N LEU A 100 1.27 3.30 16.96
CA LEU A 100 2.47 2.66 17.50
C LEU A 100 3.64 2.61 16.51
N MET A 101 3.42 2.89 15.22
CA MET A 101 4.47 3.02 14.22
C MET A 101 5.46 4.12 14.62
N ARG A 102 6.74 3.99 14.30
CA ARG A 102 7.69 5.10 14.56
C ARG A 102 7.42 6.21 13.53
N PRO A 103 7.46 7.49 13.94
CA PRO A 103 7.25 8.62 13.02
C PRO A 103 8.13 8.56 11.76
N GLN A 104 9.40 8.16 11.92
CA GLN A 104 10.36 8.04 10.82
C GLN A 104 9.99 6.94 9.83
N ASP A 105 9.34 5.86 10.28
CA ASP A 105 8.86 4.82 9.38
C ASP A 105 7.65 5.29 8.59
N MET A 106 6.74 6.04 9.22
CA MET A 106 5.59 6.61 8.54
C MET A 106 6.03 7.62 7.48
N GLU A 107 7.02 8.46 7.82
CA GLU A 107 7.67 9.37 6.90
C GLU A 107 8.26 8.62 5.69
N ARG A 108 8.97 7.51 5.90
CA ARG A 108 9.53 6.69 4.82
C ARG A 108 8.44 6.17 3.86
N VAL A 109 7.28 5.76 4.38
CA VAL A 109 6.14 5.35 3.53
C VAL A 109 5.62 6.53 2.71
N LEU A 110 5.44 7.70 3.33
CA LEU A 110 4.98 8.91 2.62
C LEU A 110 5.99 9.39 1.56
N GLN A 111 7.28 9.33 1.86
CA GLN A 111 8.35 9.61 0.89
C GLN A 111 8.32 8.62 -0.28
N ALA A 112 8.06 7.34 -0.02
CA ALA A 112 7.91 6.35 -1.08
C ALA A 112 6.69 6.65 -1.96
N VAL A 113 5.55 7.06 -1.39
CA VAL A 113 4.38 7.52 -2.15
C VAL A 113 4.79 8.70 -3.05
N ALA A 114 5.38 9.75 -2.49
CA ALA A 114 5.80 10.94 -3.24
C ALA A 114 6.85 10.64 -4.34
N ALA A 115 7.66 9.60 -4.16
CA ALA A 115 8.63 9.18 -5.17
C ALA A 115 8.00 8.36 -6.31
N LEU A 116 6.86 7.71 -6.05
CA LEU A 116 6.17 6.82 -7.00
C LEU A 116 4.98 7.47 -7.70
N THR A 117 4.51 8.62 -7.21
CA THR A 117 3.35 9.35 -7.77
C THR A 117 3.70 10.76 -8.22
N THR A 118 2.85 11.35 -9.07
CA THR A 118 3.05 12.68 -9.68
C THR A 118 2.45 13.83 -8.87
N THR A 119 1.56 13.54 -7.92
CA THR A 119 0.85 14.55 -7.13
C THR A 119 1.28 14.52 -5.67
N PRO A 120 1.26 15.68 -4.98
CA PRO A 120 1.49 15.71 -3.53
C PRO A 120 0.34 15.04 -2.80
N VAL A 121 0.67 14.38 -1.68
CA VAL A 121 -0.32 13.88 -0.75
C VAL A 121 -0.96 15.09 -0.08
N ALA A 122 -2.25 15.31 -0.34
CA ALA A 122 -3.02 16.44 0.17
C ALA A 122 -3.54 16.18 1.60
N GLU A 123 -3.82 14.92 1.93
CA GLU A 123 -4.36 14.54 3.23
C GLU A 123 -3.72 13.25 3.75
N VAL A 124 -3.35 13.26 5.04
CA VAL A 124 -2.90 12.07 5.76
C VAL A 124 -3.73 11.91 7.03
N THR A 125 -4.34 10.74 7.17
CA THR A 125 -5.14 10.37 8.35
C THR A 125 -4.54 9.13 9.01
N VAL A 126 -4.51 9.10 10.34
CA VAL A 126 -3.92 8.00 11.12
C VAL A 126 -4.90 7.57 12.21
N GLU A 127 -5.24 6.28 12.26
CA GLU A 127 -5.97 5.71 13.39
C GLU A 127 -5.12 5.71 14.65
N CYS A 128 -5.65 6.29 15.73
CA CYS A 128 -4.95 6.39 17.00
C CYS A 128 -5.73 5.75 18.14
N ASN A 129 -5.06 4.84 18.87
CA ASN A 129 -5.52 4.39 20.18
C ASN A 129 -5.01 5.38 21.25
N PRO A 130 -5.84 5.89 22.17
CA PRO A 130 -5.45 6.90 23.17
C PRO A 130 -4.58 6.33 24.31
N THR A 131 -3.43 5.75 23.99
CA THR A 131 -2.43 5.26 24.96
C THR A 131 -1.30 6.27 25.15
N ALA A 132 -0.55 6.17 26.25
CA ALA A 132 0.62 7.03 26.50
C ALA A 132 1.68 6.88 25.40
N ALA A 133 1.97 5.64 24.98
CA ALA A 133 2.91 5.35 23.91
C ALA A 133 2.53 5.99 22.56
N ALA A 134 1.23 6.05 22.25
CA ALA A 134 0.74 6.75 21.07
C ALA A 134 0.90 8.27 21.19
N LYS A 135 0.65 8.85 22.37
CA LYS A 135 0.81 10.30 22.60
C LYS A 135 2.24 10.76 22.35
N ASP A 136 3.23 10.03 22.85
CA ASP A 136 4.65 10.41 22.69
C ASP A 136 5.09 10.39 21.22
N ARG A 137 4.58 9.43 20.44
CA ARG A 137 4.89 9.30 19.00
C ARG A 137 4.23 10.38 18.17
N LEU A 138 3.00 10.79 18.53
CA LEU A 138 2.26 11.85 17.83
C LEU A 138 2.78 13.27 18.11
N ARG A 139 3.62 13.46 19.14
CA ARG A 139 4.31 14.74 19.37
C ARG A 139 5.43 14.99 18.36
N CYS A 140 5.89 13.96 17.67
CA CYS A 140 6.91 14.09 16.64
C CYS A 140 6.28 14.63 15.36
N THR A 141 6.75 15.78 14.88
CA THR A 141 6.34 16.34 13.60
C THR A 141 6.85 15.45 12.48
N ILE A 142 5.93 14.90 11.68
CA ILE A 142 6.25 14.18 10.44
C ILE A 142 6.21 15.22 9.31
N PRO A 143 7.33 15.53 8.65
CA PRO A 143 7.32 16.46 7.53
C PRO A 143 6.53 15.84 6.36
N MET A 144 5.61 16.62 5.78
CA MET A 144 4.92 16.20 4.56
C MET A 144 5.91 16.23 3.39
N PRO A 145 5.97 15.17 2.57
CA PRO A 145 6.87 15.14 1.43
C PRO A 145 6.46 16.21 0.40
N THR A 146 7.43 17.01 -0.05
CA THR A 146 7.25 17.93 -1.16
C THR A 146 7.39 17.18 -2.48
N VAL A 147 6.50 17.43 -3.44
CA VAL A 147 6.56 16.77 -4.74
C VAL A 147 7.57 17.44 -5.65
N ARG A 148 8.30 16.61 -6.40
CA ARG A 148 9.18 17.08 -7.48
C ARG A 148 8.33 17.81 -8.52
N PRO A 149 8.71 19.00 -9.00
CA PRO A 149 7.97 19.69 -10.05
C PRO A 149 7.89 18.79 -11.30
N PRO A 150 6.78 18.85 -12.07
CA PRO A 150 6.65 18.08 -13.31
C PRO A 150 7.82 18.43 -14.24
N PRO A 151 8.30 17.47 -15.05
CA PRO A 151 9.34 17.76 -16.04
C PRO A 151 8.84 18.90 -16.97
N PRO A 152 9.72 19.82 -17.39
CA PRO A 152 9.31 20.91 -18.27
C PRO A 152 8.72 20.31 -19.54
N THR A 153 7.47 20.68 -19.85
CA THR A 153 6.85 20.39 -21.14
C THR A 153 7.61 21.20 -22.18
N THR A 154 8.49 20.54 -22.93
CA THR A 154 9.01 21.09 -24.18
C THR A 154 7.83 21.19 -25.14
N PHE A 155 7.37 22.42 -25.41
CA PHE A 155 6.46 22.71 -26.51
C PHE A 155 7.20 22.67 -27.85
#